data_AF-A0A9Q3ERV1-F1
#
_entry.id   AF-A0A9Q3ERV1-F1
#
_cell.length_a   1.000
_cell.length_b   1.000
_cell.length_c   1.000
_cell.angle_alpha   90.00
_cell.angle_beta   90.00
_cell.angle_gamma   90.00
#
_symmetry.space_group_name_H-M   'P 1'
#
loop_
_entity.id
_entity.type
_entity.pdbx_description
1 polymer ?
#
loop_
_entity_poly.entity_id
_entity_poly.type
_entity_poly.pdbx_seq_one_letter_code
_entity_poly.pdbx_strand_id
1 'polypeptide(L)' 'MTVCIDTAQHPLIIDSGAHFLIVARNYLGNHFPNWENQLLPTKEKNFKSASGKMTSIGTIIKEIIIPHRK' A
#
# COMPACT_ATOMS: atom_id res chain seq x y z
N MET A 1 5.95 -9.06 12.29
CA MET A 1 5.48 -7.83 12.95
C MET A 1 4.03 -7.61 12.53
N THR A 2 3.30 -6.67 13.12
CA THR A 2 1.98 -6.28 12.60
C THR A 2 1.98 -4.82 12.19
N VAL A 3 1.07 -4.48 11.28
CA VAL A 3 0.68 -3.11 10.93
C VAL A 3 -0.83 -2.97 11.18
N CYS A 4 -1.26 -1.86 11.74
CA CYS A 4 -2.67 -1.51 11.78
C CYS A 4 -3.00 -0.61 10.60
N ILE A 5 -4.04 -0.96 9.84
CA ILE A 5 -4.57 -0.13 8.74
C ILE A 5 -6.07 0.07 9.01
N ASP A 6 -6.53 1.33 9.11
CA ASP A 6 -7.92 1.68 9.43
C ASP A 6 -8.51 0.86 10.60
N THR A 7 -7.72 0.66 11.68
CA THR A 7 -8.01 -0.17 12.88
C THR A 7 -7.81 -1.68 12.77
N ALA A 8 -7.68 -2.26 11.57
CA ALA A 8 -7.47 -3.69 11.39
C ALA A 8 -5.98 -4.07 11.47
N GLN A 9 -5.66 -5.16 12.18
CA GLN A 9 -4.29 -5.65 12.29
C GLN A 9 -3.95 -6.63 11.17
N HIS A 10 -2.77 -6.45 10.57
CA HIS A 10 -2.31 -7.25 9.45
C HIS A 10 -0.85 -7.68 9.64
N PRO A 11 -0.47 -8.88 9.13
CA PRO A 11 0.93 -9.29 9.10
C PRO A 11 1.79 -8.29 8.32
N LEU A 12 2.93 -7.92 8.90
CA LEU A 12 3.92 -7.04 8.29
C LEU A 12 5.28 -7.75 8.23
N ILE A 13 5.86 -7.75 7.03
CA ILE A 13 7.27 -8.07 6.78
C ILE A 13 8.04 -6.75 6.82
N ILE A 14 9.07 -6.68 7.66
CA ILE A 14 10.01 -5.56 7.63
C ILE A 14 11.10 -5.94 6.64
N ASP A 15 11.20 -5.15 5.58
CA ASP A 15 12.28 -5.22 4.60
C ASP A 15 13.02 -3.88 4.62
N SER A 16 14.22 -3.85 5.21
CA SER A 16 15.03 -2.63 5.29
C SER A 16 15.53 -2.13 3.93
N GLY A 17 15.45 -2.96 2.88
CA GLY A 17 15.73 -2.55 1.50
C GLY A 17 14.55 -1.86 0.82
N ALA A 18 13.34 -1.95 1.38
CA ALA A 18 12.15 -1.36 0.80
C ALA A 18 12.01 0.12 1.21
N HIS A 19 12.00 1.02 0.23
CA HIS A 19 11.73 2.44 0.47
C HIS A 19 10.24 2.75 0.68
N PHE A 20 9.36 1.87 0.23
CA PHE A 20 7.91 2.04 0.27
C PHE A 20 7.24 0.82 0.89
N LEU A 21 6.06 1.03 1.48
CA LEU A 21 5.16 -0.06 1.86
C LEU A 21 4.51 -0.63 0.60
N ILE A 22 4.59 -1.96 0.43
CA ILE A 22 4.07 -2.67 -0.74
C ILE A 22 2.97 -3.62 -0.28
N VAL A 23 1.85 -3.61 -0.99
CA VAL A 23 0.73 -4.53 -0.79
C VAL A 23 0.29 -5.12 -2.12
N ALA A 24 -0.17 -6.37 -2.10
CA ALA A 24 -0.68 -7.03 -3.29
C ALA A 24 -2.10 -6.53 -3.65
N ARG A 25 -2.45 -6.47 -4.94
CA ARG A 25 -3.78 -5.99 -5.36
C ARG A 25 -4.92 -6.85 -4.81
N ASN A 26 -4.75 -8.17 -4.78
CA ASN A 26 -5.74 -9.09 -4.19
C ASN A 26 -5.95 -8.83 -2.69
N TYR A 27 -4.89 -8.45 -1.97
CA TYR A 27 -4.98 -8.07 -0.57
C TYR A 27 -5.84 -6.81 -0.40
N LEU A 28 -5.67 -5.79 -1.26
CA LEU A 28 -6.53 -4.61 -1.25
C LEU A 28 -8.00 -4.98 -1.48
N GLY A 29 -8.30 -5.82 -2.47
CA GLY A 29 -9.68 -6.25 -2.75
C GLY A 29 -10.34 -7.02 -1.59
N ASN A 30 -9.57 -7.82 -0.86
CA ASN A 30 -10.09 -8.63 0.25
C ASN A 30 -10.28 -7.82 1.54
N HIS A 31 -9.39 -6.87 1.83
CA HIS A 31 -9.37 -6.15 3.11
C HIS A 31 -9.91 -4.72 3.03
N PHE A 32 -9.92 -4.12 1.84
CA PHE A 32 -10.43 -2.78 1.58
C PHE A 32 -11.38 -2.83 0.37
N PRO A 33 -12.55 -3.48 0.49
CA PRO A 33 -13.49 -3.57 -0.60
C PRO A 33 -13.87 -2.16 -1.08
N ASN A 34 -13.96 -1.98 -2.39
CA ASN A 34 -14.24 -0.69 -3.04
C ASN A 34 -13.14 0.37 -2.86
N TRP A 35 -11.88 -0.02 -2.65
CA TRP A 35 -10.75 0.93 -2.64
C TRP A 35 -10.62 1.70 -3.95
N GLU A 36 -11.06 1.12 -5.07
CA GLU A 36 -11.08 1.77 -6.38
C GLU A 36 -11.95 3.04 -6.38
N ASN A 37 -13.04 3.06 -5.61
CA ASN A 37 -13.92 4.23 -5.50
C ASN A 37 -13.29 5.38 -4.69
N GLN A 38 -12.18 5.10 -4.00
CA GLN A 38 -11.42 6.08 -3.19
C GLN A 38 -10.19 6.60 -3.95
N LEU A 39 -9.99 6.19 -5.20
CA LEU A 39 -8.85 6.62 -6.01
C LEU A 39 -8.91 8.12 -6.28
N LEU A 40 -7.92 8.83 -5.75
CA LEU A 40 -7.64 10.22 -6.08
C LEU A 40 -6.68 10.31 -7.28
N PRO A 41 -6.81 11.33 -8.14
CA PRO A 41 -5.88 11.54 -9.24
C PRO A 41 -4.45 11.70 -8.75
N THR A 42 -3.52 10.99 -9.36
CA THR A 42 -2.08 11.15 -9.09
C THR A 42 -1.43 12.12 -10.09
N LYS A 43 -0.54 12.98 -9.59
CA LYS A 43 0.30 13.84 -10.45
C LYS A 43 1.47 13.06 -11.07
N GLU A 44 1.86 11.94 -10.47
CA GLU A 44 2.99 11.12 -10.92
C GLU A 44 2.49 9.93 -11.74
N LYS A 45 2.80 9.93 -13.03
CA LYS A 45 2.23 8.96 -13.99
C LYS A 45 3.11 7.74 -14.24
N ASN A 46 4.42 7.83 -14.02
CA ASN A 46 5.37 6.84 -14.52
C ASN A 46 6.40 6.41 -13.47
N PHE A 47 6.29 5.18 -13.01
CA PHE A 47 7.32 4.50 -12.23
C PHE A 47 8.14 3.61 -13.16
N LYS A 48 9.47 3.56 -12.97
CA LYS A 48 10.36 2.66 -13.70
C LYS A 48 10.58 1.41 -12.86
N SER A 49 10.32 0.24 -13.43
CA SER A 49 10.71 -1.04 -12.85
C SER A 49 11.75 -1.71 -13.74
N ALA A 50 12.49 -2.69 -13.19
CA ALA A 50 13.47 -3.47 -13.95
C ALA A 50 12.81 -4.25 -15.12
N SER A 51 11.53 -4.59 -15.02
CA SER A 51 10.78 -5.35 -16.02
C SER A 51 9.95 -4.48 -16.97
N GLY A 52 9.95 -3.15 -16.82
CA GLY A 52 9.21 -2.24 -17.68
C GLY A 52 8.66 -0.99 -16.98
N LYS A 53 7.83 -0.25 -17.71
CA LYS A 53 7.12 0.92 -17.17
C LYS A 53 5.93 0.48 -16.34
N MET A 54 5.81 1.04 -15.14
CA MET A 54 4.63 0.91 -14.30
C MET A 54 3.83 2.22 -14.36
N THR A 55 2.52 2.10 -14.55
CA THR A 55 1.60 3.23 -14.56
C THR A 55 0.88 3.31 -13.22
N SER A 56 0.92 4.47 -12.60
CA SER A 56 0.12 4.72 -11.40
C SER A 56 -1.34 4.96 -11.78
N ILE A 57 -2.24 4.29 -11.07
CA ILE A 57 -3.70 4.39 -11.30
C ILE A 57 -4.36 5.46 -10.41
N GLY A 58 -3.67 5.91 -9.36
CA GLY A 58 -4.14 6.93 -8.43
C GLY A 58 -3.63 6.69 -7.01
N THR A 59 -4.21 7.41 -6.05
CA THR A 59 -3.81 7.38 -4.64
C THR A 59 -5.03 7.10 -3.77
N ILE A 60 -4.88 6.22 -2.78
CA ILE A 60 -5.84 6.08 -1.68
C ILE A 60 -5.19 6.60 -0.40
N ILE A 61 -5.98 7.16 0.50
CA ILE A 61 -5.50 7.63 1.80
C ILE A 61 -5.99 6.66 2.86
N LYS A 62 -5.06 6.18 3.70
CA LYS A 62 -5.31 5.19 4.76
C LYS A 62 -4.55 5.58 6.02
N GLU A 63 -5.14 5.33 7.17
CA GLU A 63 -4.45 5.49 8.44
C GLU A 63 -3.60 4.25 8.69
N ILE A 64 -2.28 4.43 8.82
CA ILE A 64 -1.32 3.34 9.01
C ILE A 64 -0.57 3.57 10.32
N ILE A 65 -0.64 2.59 11.22
CA ILE A 65 0.10 2.57 12.47
C ILE A 65 1.02 1.35 12.46
N ILE A 66 2.32 1.58 12.58
CA ILE A 66 3.31 0.51 12.76
C ILE A 66 3.63 0.45 14.26
N PRO A 67 3.01 -0.47 15.03
CA PRO A 67 3.30 -0.59 16.44
C PRO A 67 4.76 -1.01 16.65
N HIS A 68 5.58 -0.12 17.18
CA HIS A 68 6.92 -0.46 17.62
C HIS A 68 6.82 -1.45 18.79
N ARG A 69 7.61 -2.53 18.75
CA ARG A 69 7.85 -3.32 19.95
C ARG A 69 8.68 -2.47 20.91
N LYS A 70 8.30 -2.45 22.19
CA LYS A 70 9.20 -2.01 23.27
C LYS A 70 10.43 -2.92 23.33
#